data_AF-A0A1F9LCH7-F1
#
_entry.id   AF-A0A1F9LCH7-F1
#
_cell.length_a   1.000
_cell.length_b   1.000
_cell.length_c   1.000
_cell.angle_alpha   90.00
_cell.angle_beta   90.00
_cell.angle_gamma   90.00
#
_symmetry.space_group_name_H-M   'P 1'
#
loop_
_entity.id
_entity.type
_entity.pdbx_description
1 polymer ?
#
loop_
_entity_poly.entity_id
_entity_poly.type
_entity_poly.pdbx_seq_one_letter_code
_entity_poly.pdbx_strand_id
1 'polypeptide(L)'
;MLNLGKYERKYWQGVTFGEGQKEKGKRQNEDQQWAIFQYIAFILRLYGAEPLAGMQHLHGKKGKAVVHIGAVDAPVTIDEINACIEECLAVKQAELHVLGWEWEMGLANLMVEEAKHRGVKLLLLNIPREVMEQQAVDKGDIRFFEVAHLEVEIKQDKGRKVTVALKDFAFPYADLISEEVRSKIKKWSDYIDYWAVDWNFQNDTFMNGWVAYRTRKERKLPLASDANVYDKPGKYTIMVKVVDIFGNDTSQIFQTDVK
;
A
#
# COMPACT_ATOMS: atom_id res chain seq x y z
N MET A 1 6.47 -14.96 10.09
CA MET A 1 7.55 -14.60 9.16
C MET A 1 7.50 -13.09 8.99
N LEU A 2 8.53 -12.40 9.48
CA LEU A 2 8.64 -10.94 9.49
C LEU A 2 8.95 -10.42 8.08
N ASN A 3 8.51 -9.21 7.77
CA ASN A 3 8.86 -8.43 6.57
C ASN A 3 10.34 -8.57 6.18
N LEU A 4 10.62 -9.47 5.24
CA LEU A 4 11.95 -9.69 4.64
C LEU A 4 12.07 -9.05 3.25
N GLY A 5 11.15 -8.16 2.86
CA GLY A 5 11.06 -7.63 1.49
C GLY A 5 12.14 -6.62 1.10
N LYS A 6 12.48 -5.63 1.95
CA LYS A 6 13.36 -4.51 1.55
C LYS A 6 14.75 -4.97 1.09
N TYR A 7 15.40 -5.84 1.87
CA TYR A 7 16.73 -6.35 1.54
C TYR A 7 16.72 -7.22 0.29
N GLU A 8 15.71 -8.09 0.15
CA GLU A 8 15.52 -8.94 -1.03
C GLU A 8 15.30 -8.10 -2.30
N ARG A 9 14.43 -7.09 -2.23
CA ARG A 9 14.13 -6.15 -3.33
C ARG A 9 15.36 -5.34 -3.74
N LYS A 10 16.12 -4.82 -2.78
CA LYS A 10 17.35 -4.07 -3.04
C LYS A 10 18.42 -4.95 -3.67
N TYR A 11 18.58 -6.17 -3.16
CA TYR A 11 19.49 -7.16 -3.73
C TYR A 11 19.08 -7.51 -5.16
N TRP A 12 17.79 -7.78 -5.38
CA TRP A 12 17.23 -8.06 -6.71
C TRP A 12 17.48 -6.92 -7.69
N GLN A 13 17.29 -5.66 -7.29
CA GLN A 13 17.57 -4.51 -8.15
C GLN A 13 19.06 -4.46 -8.53
N GLY A 14 19.94 -4.67 -7.55
CA GLY A 14 21.40 -4.67 -7.77
C GLY A 14 21.86 -5.78 -8.72
N VAL A 15 21.31 -6.99 -8.59
CA VAL A 15 21.66 -8.12 -9.47
C VAL A 15 21.05 -7.97 -10.87
N THR A 16 19.81 -7.51 -10.95
CA THR A 16 19.07 -7.46 -12.22
C THR A 16 19.47 -6.26 -13.08
N PHE A 17 19.78 -5.12 -12.45
CA PHE A 17 20.01 -3.84 -13.14
C PHE A 17 21.38 -3.22 -12.88
N GLY A 18 22.15 -3.74 -11.91
CA GLY A 18 23.47 -3.22 -11.57
C GLY A 18 24.62 -3.76 -12.42
N GLU A 19 24.39 -4.76 -13.28
CA GLU A 19 25.43 -5.40 -14.09
C GLU A 19 25.59 -4.80 -15.50
N GLY A 20 25.26 -3.52 -15.67
CA GLY A 20 25.58 -2.74 -16.87
C GLY A 20 27.03 -2.24 -16.83
N GLN A 21 27.99 -3.12 -17.17
CA GLN A 21 29.43 -2.85 -17.30
C GLN A 21 30.19 -2.48 -16.01
N LYS A 22 30.78 -3.49 -15.35
CA LYS A 22 32.02 -3.32 -14.56
C LYS A 22 33.21 -2.98 -15.48
N GLU A 23 33.11 -1.94 -16.29
CA GLU A 23 34.31 -1.34 -16.87
C GLU A 23 35.01 -0.57 -15.76
N LYS A 24 36.24 -1.00 -15.45
CA LYS A 24 37.11 -0.41 -14.43
C LYS A 24 37.28 1.10 -14.71
N GLY A 25 36.50 1.95 -14.04
CA GLY A 25 36.70 3.40 -14.09
C GLY A 25 35.48 4.31 -13.88
N LYS A 26 34.24 3.82 -13.88
CA LYS A 26 33.05 4.67 -13.63
C LYS A 26 32.84 4.98 -12.15
N ARG A 27 32.31 6.18 -11.88
CA ARG A 27 31.99 6.66 -10.52
C ARG A 27 30.75 5.91 -10.01
N GLN A 28 30.80 5.41 -8.77
CA GLN A 28 29.71 4.66 -8.13
C GLN A 28 28.31 5.28 -8.26
N ASN A 29 28.21 6.61 -8.32
CA ASN A 29 26.93 7.32 -8.46
C ASN A 29 26.26 7.14 -9.83
N GLU A 30 27.04 7.01 -10.92
CA GLU A 30 26.50 6.86 -12.27
C GLU A 30 25.89 5.46 -12.46
N ASP A 31 26.53 4.43 -11.91
CA ASP A 31 26.05 3.05 -11.94
C ASP A 31 24.73 2.91 -11.17
N GLN A 32 24.61 3.62 -10.03
CA GLN A 32 23.39 3.60 -9.22
C GLN A 32 22.22 4.31 -9.93
N GLN A 33 22.47 5.46 -10.57
CA GLN A 33 21.45 6.16 -11.37
C GLN A 33 20.98 5.31 -12.55
N TRP A 34 21.90 4.60 -13.21
CA TRP A 34 21.56 3.70 -14.30
C TRP A 34 20.68 2.53 -13.85
N ALA A 35 21.01 1.90 -12.71
CA ALA A 35 20.20 0.83 -12.14
C ALA A 35 18.77 1.30 -11.77
N ILE A 36 18.65 2.52 -11.23
CA ILE A 36 17.34 3.14 -10.95
C ILE A 36 16.54 3.34 -12.24
N PHE A 37 17.18 3.88 -13.29
CA PHE A 37 16.54 4.09 -14.58
C PHE A 37 16.04 2.77 -15.20
N GLN A 38 16.88 1.73 -15.19
CA GLN A 38 16.50 0.42 -15.69
C GLN A 38 15.35 -0.22 -14.90
N TYR A 39 15.35 -0.07 -13.57
CA TYR A 39 14.25 -0.49 -12.72
C TYR A 39 12.94 0.22 -13.10
N ILE A 40 12.96 1.55 -13.23
CA ILE A 40 11.78 2.34 -13.62
C ILE A 40 11.27 1.88 -14.98
N ALA A 41 12.15 1.78 -15.97
CA ALA A 41 11.78 1.33 -17.31
C ALA A 41 11.20 -0.09 -17.31
N PHE A 42 11.74 -0.99 -16.50
CA PHE A 42 11.25 -2.36 -16.34
C PHE A 42 9.83 -2.38 -15.77
N ILE A 43 9.57 -1.67 -14.67
CA ILE A 43 8.23 -1.62 -14.06
C ILE A 43 7.22 -0.95 -14.99
N LEU A 44 7.57 0.15 -15.66
CA LEU A 44 6.71 0.80 -16.65
C LEU A 44 6.30 -0.16 -17.77
N ARG A 45 7.25 -0.94 -18.28
CA ARG A 45 7.00 -1.95 -19.31
C ARG A 45 6.00 -3.01 -18.82
N LEU A 46 6.19 -3.55 -17.62
CA LEU A 46 5.26 -4.53 -17.03
C LEU A 46 3.88 -3.92 -16.80
N TYR A 47 3.82 -2.64 -16.42
CA TYR A 47 2.57 -1.92 -16.21
C TYR A 47 1.87 -1.54 -17.54
N GLY A 48 2.56 -1.63 -18.68
CA GLY A 48 2.06 -1.18 -19.98
C GLY A 48 2.02 0.34 -20.12
N ALA A 49 2.98 1.03 -19.50
CA ALA A 49 3.17 2.48 -19.59
C ALA A 49 4.43 2.81 -20.42
N GLU A 50 4.38 3.93 -21.13
CA GLU A 50 5.50 4.45 -21.90
C GLU A 50 6.36 5.39 -21.05
N PRO A 51 7.70 5.35 -21.15
CA PRO A 51 8.57 6.28 -20.42
C PRO A 51 8.29 7.75 -20.77
N LEU A 52 8.40 8.61 -19.76
CA LEU A 52 8.21 10.06 -19.87
C LEU A 52 9.51 10.76 -19.46
N ALA A 53 10.04 11.61 -20.35
CA ALA A 53 11.29 12.34 -20.11
C ALA A 53 11.04 13.78 -19.66
N GLY A 54 12.02 14.38 -18.99
CA GLY A 54 12.02 15.80 -18.62
C GLY A 54 11.17 16.15 -17.39
N MET A 55 10.76 15.15 -16.62
CA MET A 55 9.99 15.29 -15.39
C MET A 55 10.89 15.01 -14.18
N GLN A 56 10.51 15.54 -13.02
CA GLN A 56 11.22 15.35 -11.76
C GLN A 56 10.69 14.13 -10.99
N HIS A 57 9.38 13.92 -10.98
CA HIS A 57 8.71 12.88 -10.22
C HIS A 57 7.92 11.91 -11.12
N LEU A 58 7.39 12.37 -12.24
CA LEU A 58 6.63 11.51 -13.16
C LEU A 58 7.56 10.72 -14.08
N HIS A 59 7.40 9.41 -14.13
CA HIS A 59 8.30 8.50 -14.85
C HIS A 59 7.72 7.98 -16.17
N GLY A 60 6.40 7.95 -16.31
CA GLY A 60 5.76 7.41 -17.51
C GLY A 60 4.35 7.91 -17.76
N LYS A 61 3.74 7.38 -18.81
CA LYS A 61 2.38 7.69 -19.22
C LYS A 61 1.63 6.43 -19.66
N LYS A 62 0.39 6.28 -19.22
CA LYS A 62 -0.52 5.19 -19.60
C LYS A 62 -1.87 5.77 -19.99
N GLY A 63 -2.11 5.89 -21.29
CA GLY A 63 -3.30 6.58 -21.80
C GLY A 63 -3.34 8.05 -21.35
N LYS A 64 -4.32 8.40 -20.51
CA LYS A 64 -4.47 9.75 -19.93
C LYS A 64 -3.74 9.93 -18.60
N ALA A 65 -3.30 8.84 -17.98
CA ALA A 65 -2.64 8.88 -16.70
C ALA A 65 -1.14 9.15 -16.86
N VAL A 66 -0.59 10.01 -16.01
CA VAL A 66 0.85 10.04 -15.73
C VAL A 66 1.17 9.04 -14.62
N VAL A 67 2.39 8.51 -14.64
CA VAL A 67 2.79 7.38 -13.81
C VAL A 67 4.02 7.74 -13.02
N HIS A 68 3.99 7.53 -11.71
CA HIS A 68 5.15 7.56 -10.82
C HIS A 68 5.46 6.14 -10.35
N ILE A 69 6.75 5.81 -10.24
CA ILE A 69 7.25 4.51 -9.75
C ILE A 69 8.07 4.78 -8.49
N GLY A 70 7.59 4.30 -7.35
CA GLY A 70 8.25 4.43 -6.06
C GLY A 70 9.56 3.63 -5.99
N ALA A 71 10.39 4.00 -5.03
CA ALA A 71 11.66 3.35 -4.77
C ALA A 71 11.49 1.85 -4.44
N VAL A 72 12.48 1.04 -4.82
CA VAL A 72 12.46 -0.40 -4.55
C VAL A 72 12.72 -0.71 -3.06
N ASP A 73 13.39 0.19 -2.34
CA ASP A 73 13.89 -0.03 -0.99
C ASP A 73 13.33 0.95 0.05
N ALA A 74 12.30 1.73 -0.30
CA ALA A 74 11.62 2.63 0.61
C ALA A 74 10.10 2.66 0.33
N PRO A 75 9.27 2.89 1.36
CA PRO A 75 7.86 3.14 1.17
C PRO A 75 7.64 4.46 0.42
N VAL A 76 6.58 4.51 -0.40
CA VAL A 76 6.11 5.75 -1.01
C VAL A 76 5.46 6.63 0.06
N THR A 77 5.87 7.90 0.13
CA THR A 77 5.50 8.83 1.22
C THR A 77 4.41 9.84 0.82
N ILE A 78 3.79 10.48 1.82
CA ILE A 78 2.80 11.55 1.62
C ILE A 78 3.42 12.70 0.81
N ASP A 79 4.64 13.11 1.18
CA ASP A 79 5.36 14.20 0.52
C ASP A 79 5.69 13.85 -0.94
N GLU A 80 6.08 12.61 -1.21
CA GLU A 80 6.36 12.13 -2.57
C GLU A 80 5.10 12.14 -3.44
N ILE A 81 3.96 11.69 -2.92
CA ILE A 81 2.69 11.73 -3.66
C ILE A 81 2.22 13.17 -3.87
N ASN A 82 2.36 14.04 -2.87
CA ASN A 82 2.07 15.46 -3.01
C ASN A 82 2.91 16.09 -4.13
N ALA A 83 4.21 15.82 -4.17
CA ALA A 83 5.09 16.30 -5.24
C ALA A 83 4.65 15.78 -6.62
N CYS A 84 4.23 14.52 -6.72
CA CYS A 84 3.67 13.95 -7.95
C CYS A 84 2.35 14.63 -8.36
N ILE A 85 1.47 14.95 -7.40
CA ILE A 85 0.20 15.67 -7.67
C ILE A 85 0.50 17.08 -8.19
N GLU A 86 1.43 17.80 -7.56
CA GLU A 86 1.85 19.14 -8.04
C GLU A 86 2.37 19.08 -9.47
N GLU A 87 3.28 18.13 -9.77
CA GLU A 87 3.84 17.99 -11.11
C GLU A 87 2.76 17.58 -12.12
N CYS A 88 1.86 16.67 -11.75
CA CYS A 88 0.70 16.25 -12.56
C CYS A 88 -0.18 17.44 -12.98
N LEU A 89 -0.49 18.33 -12.03
CA LEU A 89 -1.25 19.54 -12.27
C LEU A 89 -0.47 20.54 -13.14
N ALA A 90 0.84 20.70 -12.90
CA ALA A 90 1.70 21.58 -13.68
C ALA A 90 1.75 21.16 -15.17
N VAL A 91 1.74 19.86 -15.45
CA VAL A 91 1.66 19.30 -16.82
C VAL A 91 0.23 19.16 -17.35
N LYS A 92 -0.75 19.73 -16.64
CA LYS A 92 -2.19 19.76 -17.01
C LYS A 92 -2.79 18.38 -17.23
N GLN A 93 -2.36 17.39 -16.47
CA GLN A 93 -2.99 16.08 -16.41
C GLN A 93 -3.97 16.02 -15.24
N ALA A 94 -4.91 15.08 -15.30
CA ALA A 94 -5.97 14.92 -14.29
C ALA A 94 -6.04 13.48 -13.75
N GLU A 95 -5.10 12.63 -14.13
CA GLU A 95 -5.03 11.25 -13.66
C GLU A 95 -3.56 10.89 -13.36
N LEU A 96 -3.32 10.40 -12.15
CA LEU A 96 -2.01 10.02 -11.63
C LEU A 96 -2.09 8.59 -11.11
N HIS A 97 -1.20 7.72 -11.61
CA HIS A 97 -1.01 6.37 -11.07
C HIS A 97 0.34 6.34 -10.34
N VAL A 98 0.33 5.94 -9.09
CA VAL A 98 1.56 5.74 -8.30
C VAL A 98 1.72 4.25 -8.05
N LEU A 99 2.86 3.68 -8.45
CA LEU A 99 3.17 2.27 -8.25
C LEU A 99 4.23 2.16 -7.14
N GLY A 100 3.90 1.48 -6.05
CA GLY A 100 4.76 1.34 -4.88
C GLY A 100 4.89 -0.10 -4.40
N TRP A 101 6.03 -0.43 -3.80
CA TRP A 101 6.21 -1.71 -3.11
C TRP A 101 5.64 -1.71 -1.69
N GLU A 102 5.79 -0.56 -1.04
CA GLU A 102 5.35 -0.26 0.31
C GLU A 102 4.81 1.16 0.33
N TRP A 103 3.96 1.45 1.30
CA TRP A 103 3.31 2.74 1.47
C TRP A 103 3.55 3.24 2.87
N GLU A 104 3.71 4.55 3.01
CA GLU A 104 3.63 5.20 4.30
C GLU A 104 2.27 4.89 4.96
N MET A 105 2.30 4.57 6.25
CA MET A 105 1.13 4.04 6.95
C MET A 105 0.05 5.11 7.08
N GLY A 106 -1.19 4.77 6.72
CA GLY A 106 -2.32 5.73 6.74
C GLY A 106 -2.40 6.67 5.53
N LEU A 107 -1.48 6.54 4.56
CA LEU A 107 -1.41 7.41 3.38
C LEU A 107 -2.59 7.27 2.42
N ALA A 108 -3.08 6.05 2.20
CA ALA A 108 -3.91 5.74 1.02
C ALA A 108 -5.23 6.54 0.99
N ASN A 109 -6.04 6.48 2.04
CA ASN A 109 -7.31 7.20 2.09
C ASN A 109 -7.08 8.73 2.06
N LEU A 110 -6.12 9.23 2.85
CA LEU A 110 -5.78 10.65 2.93
C LEU A 110 -5.43 11.23 1.55
N MET A 111 -4.51 10.56 0.82
CA MET A 111 -4.01 11.07 -0.44
C MET A 111 -5.01 10.94 -1.59
N VAL A 112 -5.86 9.90 -1.58
CA VAL A 112 -6.93 9.76 -2.58
C VAL A 112 -7.96 10.87 -2.43
N GLU A 113 -8.34 11.21 -1.19
CA GLU A 113 -9.25 12.33 -0.92
C GLU A 113 -8.62 13.68 -1.31
N GLU A 114 -7.37 13.93 -0.90
CA GLU A 114 -6.64 15.15 -1.23
C GLU A 114 -6.50 15.36 -2.74
N ALA A 115 -6.04 14.34 -3.48
CA ALA A 115 -5.93 14.41 -4.93
C ALA A 115 -7.27 14.72 -5.60
N LYS A 116 -8.36 14.09 -5.12
CA LYS A 116 -9.71 14.33 -5.63
C LYS A 116 -10.16 15.77 -5.39
N HIS A 117 -9.89 16.35 -4.22
CA HIS A 117 -10.18 17.76 -3.92
C HIS A 117 -9.46 18.71 -4.87
N ARG A 118 -8.28 18.31 -5.36
CA ARG A 118 -7.47 19.06 -6.33
C ARG A 118 -7.80 18.74 -7.79
N GLY A 119 -8.81 17.91 -8.05
CA GLY A 119 -9.24 17.53 -9.40
C GLY A 119 -8.37 16.48 -10.08
N VAL A 120 -7.53 15.75 -9.33
CA VAL A 120 -6.71 14.65 -9.82
C VAL A 120 -7.31 13.31 -9.38
N LYS A 121 -7.56 12.43 -10.34
CA LYS A 121 -7.86 11.02 -10.07
C LYS A 121 -6.57 10.29 -9.72
N LEU A 122 -6.38 9.95 -8.45
CA LEU A 122 -5.22 9.21 -7.96
C LEU A 122 -5.53 7.71 -7.85
N LEU A 123 -4.67 6.87 -8.44
CA LEU A 123 -4.64 5.42 -8.19
C LEU A 123 -3.31 5.05 -7.53
N LEU A 124 -3.39 4.35 -6.41
CA LEU A 124 -2.23 3.81 -5.70
C LEU A 124 -2.18 2.30 -5.96
N LEU A 125 -1.13 1.82 -6.62
CA LEU A 125 -1.03 0.45 -7.12
C LEU A 125 0.18 -0.26 -6.50
N ASN A 126 -0.03 -1.46 -5.96
CA ASN A 126 1.06 -2.29 -5.47
C ASN A 126 1.86 -2.89 -6.64
N ILE A 127 3.19 -2.80 -6.53
CA ILE A 127 4.12 -3.56 -7.37
C ILE A 127 4.13 -5.01 -6.82
N PRO A 128 3.66 -6.00 -7.61
CA PRO A 128 3.58 -7.39 -7.17
C PRO A 128 4.98 -8.01 -7.03
N ARG A 129 5.19 -8.97 -6.12
CA ARG A 129 6.51 -9.61 -5.95
C ARG A 129 6.89 -10.45 -7.16
N GLU A 130 5.89 -10.91 -7.89
CA GLU A 130 5.96 -11.65 -9.12
C GLU A 130 6.79 -10.93 -10.20
N VAL A 131 6.97 -9.60 -10.12
CA VAL A 131 7.90 -8.89 -11.02
C VAL A 131 9.36 -9.32 -10.85
N MET A 132 9.70 -9.91 -9.70
CA MET A 132 11.03 -10.48 -9.41
C MET A 132 11.16 -11.91 -9.95
N GLU A 133 10.05 -12.54 -10.34
CA GLU A 133 10.01 -13.90 -10.85
C GLU A 133 10.01 -13.89 -12.38
N GLN A 134 11.16 -14.21 -12.98
CA GLN A 134 11.33 -14.19 -14.43
C GLN A 134 10.25 -15.01 -15.17
N GLN A 135 9.85 -16.15 -14.61
CA GLN A 135 8.80 -16.99 -15.21
C GLN A 135 7.43 -16.31 -15.25
N ALA A 136 7.07 -15.53 -14.22
CA ALA A 136 5.80 -14.80 -14.18
C ALA A 136 5.82 -13.64 -15.19
N VAL A 137 6.98 -12.95 -15.29
CA VAL A 137 7.23 -11.90 -16.28
C VAL A 137 7.11 -12.44 -17.71
N ASP A 138 7.76 -13.58 -18.02
CA ASP A 138 7.77 -14.17 -19.36
C ASP A 138 6.39 -14.66 -19.79
N LYS A 139 5.57 -15.13 -18.84
CA LYS A 139 4.18 -15.54 -19.08
C LYS A 139 3.22 -14.36 -19.17
N GLY A 140 3.66 -13.14 -18.86
CA GLY A 140 2.81 -11.95 -18.80
C GLY A 140 1.79 -12.01 -17.66
N ASP A 141 2.03 -12.81 -16.63
CA ASP A 141 1.12 -12.98 -15.49
C ASP A 141 1.45 -12.01 -14.36
N ILE A 142 1.56 -10.73 -14.70
CA ILE A 142 1.85 -9.64 -13.76
C ILE A 142 0.62 -8.75 -13.68
N ARG A 143 0.08 -8.57 -12.48
CA ARG A 143 -1.09 -7.75 -12.23
C ARG A 143 -0.81 -6.73 -11.13
N PHE A 144 -1.03 -5.46 -11.46
CA PHE A 144 -0.93 -4.35 -10.53
C PHE A 144 -2.30 -4.09 -9.94
N PHE A 145 -2.37 -4.09 -8.61
CA PHE A 145 -3.61 -4.01 -7.85
C PHE A 145 -3.62 -2.74 -7.01
N GLU A 146 -4.76 -2.06 -6.95
CA GLU A 146 -4.94 -0.93 -6.03
C GLU A 146 -4.64 -1.29 -4.56
N VAL A 147 -4.21 -0.31 -3.78
CA VAL A 147 -4.13 -0.47 -2.33
C VAL A 147 -5.53 -0.77 -1.80
N ALA A 148 -5.65 -1.75 -0.91
CA ALA A 148 -6.94 -2.11 -0.34
C ALA A 148 -7.55 -0.91 0.42
N HIS A 149 -8.84 -0.71 0.21
CA HIS A 149 -9.62 0.25 0.95
C HIS A 149 -10.04 -0.37 2.29
N LEU A 150 -9.83 0.38 3.37
CA LEU A 150 -10.28 0.05 4.71
C LEU A 150 -10.88 1.31 5.33
N GLU A 151 -12.12 1.24 5.79
CA GLU A 151 -12.79 2.31 6.53
C GLU A 151 -13.00 1.89 7.98
N VAL A 152 -12.59 2.76 8.90
CA VAL A 152 -12.65 2.53 10.34
C VAL A 152 -13.27 3.72 11.05
N GLU A 153 -14.16 3.44 11.98
CA GLU A 153 -14.72 4.41 12.92
C GLU A 153 -14.08 4.23 14.30
N ILE A 154 -13.63 5.33 14.91
CA ILE A 154 -13.13 5.35 16.28
C ILE A 154 -14.11 6.16 17.13
N LYS A 155 -14.69 5.51 18.16
CA LYS A 155 -15.59 6.16 19.12
C LYS A 155 -14.91 6.33 20.46
N GLN A 156 -15.11 7.49 21.07
CA GLN A 156 -14.71 7.75 22.45
C GLN A 156 -15.96 7.91 23.34
N ASP A 157 -16.03 7.12 24.39
CA ASP A 157 -17.07 7.14 25.40
C ASP A 157 -16.56 7.71 26.74
N LYS A 158 -17.48 7.97 27.67
CA LYS A 158 -17.13 8.45 29.03
C LYS A 158 -16.14 7.51 29.73
N GLY A 159 -15.22 8.11 30.46
CA GLY A 159 -14.20 7.38 31.24
C GLY A 159 -13.06 6.85 30.39
N ARG A 160 -12.62 7.61 29.36
CA ARG A 160 -11.48 7.28 28.48
C ARG A 160 -11.61 5.93 27.79
N LYS A 161 -12.84 5.58 27.41
CA LYS A 161 -13.16 4.34 26.70
C LYS A 161 -13.10 4.60 25.21
N VAL A 162 -12.35 3.80 24.48
CA VAL A 162 -12.24 3.89 23.03
C VAL A 162 -12.64 2.56 22.41
N THR A 163 -13.46 2.63 21.36
CA THR A 163 -13.88 1.47 20.56
C THR A 163 -13.52 1.73 19.11
N VAL A 164 -13.04 0.69 18.42
CA VAL A 164 -12.74 0.71 16.99
C VAL A 164 -13.77 -0.16 16.27
N ALA A 165 -14.33 0.32 15.16
CA ALA A 165 -15.26 -0.45 14.34
C ALA A 165 -14.88 -0.40 12.85
N LEU A 166 -14.85 -1.55 12.20
CA LEU A 166 -14.71 -1.67 10.75
C LEU A 166 -16.05 -1.27 10.09
N LYS A 167 -15.99 -0.38 9.10
CA LYS A 167 -17.16 0.14 8.37
C LYS A 167 -17.26 -0.38 6.96
N ASP A 168 -16.13 -0.46 6.29
CA ASP A 168 -16.04 -0.98 4.94
C ASP A 168 -14.64 -1.57 4.69
N PHE A 169 -14.58 -2.51 3.75
CA PHE A 169 -13.33 -3.08 3.27
C PHE A 169 -13.50 -3.59 1.84
N ALA A 170 -12.59 -3.19 0.96
CA ALA A 170 -12.55 -3.66 -0.41
C ALA A 170 -11.10 -3.83 -0.86
N PHE A 171 -10.84 -4.86 -1.64
CA PHE A 171 -9.55 -5.07 -2.28
C PHE A 171 -9.74 -5.36 -3.77
N PRO A 172 -8.79 -4.97 -4.62
CA PRO A 172 -8.98 -4.91 -6.08
C PRO A 172 -8.90 -6.27 -6.80
N TYR A 173 -8.51 -7.34 -6.10
CA TYR A 173 -8.44 -8.70 -6.65
C TYR A 173 -9.64 -9.57 -6.26
N ALA A 174 -10.77 -8.98 -5.86
CA ALA A 174 -12.00 -9.74 -5.58
C ALA A 174 -12.50 -10.55 -6.79
N ASP A 175 -12.22 -10.09 -8.01
CA ASP A 175 -12.57 -10.82 -9.24
C ASP A 175 -11.67 -12.04 -9.52
N LEU A 176 -10.55 -12.22 -8.80
CA LEU A 176 -9.74 -13.44 -8.87
C LEU A 176 -10.34 -14.61 -8.08
N ILE A 177 -11.36 -14.34 -7.27
CA ILE A 177 -12.02 -15.35 -6.46
C ILE A 177 -12.78 -16.31 -7.37
N SER A 178 -12.56 -17.62 -7.20
CA SER A 178 -13.30 -18.64 -7.95
C SER A 178 -14.81 -18.49 -7.72
N GLU A 179 -15.63 -18.82 -8.73
CA GLU A 179 -17.09 -18.67 -8.64
C GLU A 179 -17.69 -19.43 -7.44
N GLU A 180 -17.09 -20.57 -7.10
CA GLU A 180 -17.50 -21.36 -5.93
C GLU A 180 -17.31 -20.60 -4.60
N VAL A 181 -16.23 -19.83 -4.47
CA VAL A 181 -15.98 -19.01 -3.28
C VAL A 181 -16.77 -17.71 -3.36
N ARG A 182 -16.83 -17.07 -4.53
CA ARG A 182 -17.55 -15.82 -4.78
C ARG A 182 -19.04 -15.95 -4.44
N SER A 183 -19.67 -17.05 -4.82
CA SER A 183 -21.10 -17.33 -4.50
C SER A 183 -21.40 -17.44 -3.00
N LYS A 184 -20.38 -17.63 -2.16
CA LYS A 184 -20.51 -17.69 -0.69
C LYS A 184 -20.32 -16.33 -0.01
N ILE A 185 -19.79 -15.33 -0.73
CA ILE A 185 -19.53 -13.98 -0.24
C ILE A 185 -20.81 -13.15 -0.38
N LYS A 186 -21.31 -12.61 0.73
CA LYS A 186 -22.59 -11.87 0.74
C LYS A 186 -22.45 -10.40 1.12
N LYS A 187 -21.36 -10.05 1.80
CA LYS A 187 -21.09 -8.71 2.33
C LYS A 187 -19.59 -8.48 2.41
N TRP A 188 -19.18 -7.22 2.41
CA TRP A 188 -17.76 -6.82 2.45
C TRP A 188 -16.99 -7.49 3.58
N SER A 189 -17.60 -7.68 4.76
CA SER A 189 -16.89 -8.28 5.91
C SER A 189 -16.50 -9.75 5.70
N ASP A 190 -17.08 -10.43 4.71
CA ASP A 190 -16.74 -11.82 4.37
C ASP A 190 -15.40 -11.93 3.65
N TYR A 191 -14.84 -10.80 3.20
CA TYR A 191 -13.47 -10.69 2.71
C TYR A 191 -12.42 -10.70 3.82
N ILE A 192 -12.82 -10.59 5.09
CA ILE A 192 -11.91 -10.48 6.23
C ILE A 192 -11.95 -11.77 7.05
N ASP A 193 -10.78 -12.38 7.22
CA ASP A 193 -10.60 -13.55 8.10
C ASP A 193 -10.06 -13.17 9.47
N TYR A 194 -9.29 -12.09 9.58
CA TYR A 194 -8.67 -11.63 10.83
C TYR A 194 -8.58 -10.11 10.86
N TRP A 195 -8.75 -9.51 12.04
CA TRP A 195 -8.31 -8.14 12.28
C TRP A 195 -7.89 -7.92 13.73
N ALA A 196 -7.03 -6.93 13.94
CA ALA A 196 -6.48 -6.60 15.24
C ALA A 196 -6.28 -5.09 15.41
N VAL A 197 -6.20 -4.67 16.66
CA VAL A 197 -5.97 -3.28 17.08
C VAL A 197 -4.75 -3.23 18.00
N ASP A 198 -3.84 -2.33 17.67
CA ASP A 198 -2.84 -1.80 18.60
C ASP A 198 -3.34 -0.44 19.08
N TRP A 199 -3.55 -0.32 20.40
CA TRP A 199 -4.15 0.85 21.03
C TRP A 199 -3.16 2.00 21.24
N ASN A 200 -1.85 1.76 21.08
CA ASN A 200 -0.82 2.77 21.29
C ASN A 200 0.44 2.46 20.47
N PHE A 201 0.28 2.38 19.15
CA PHE A 201 1.36 2.05 18.24
C PHE A 201 2.50 3.08 18.30
N GLN A 202 3.72 2.61 18.56
CA GLN A 202 4.91 3.46 18.76
C GLN A 202 5.80 3.57 17.50
N ASN A 203 5.23 3.37 16.30
CA ASN A 203 5.99 3.29 15.03
C ASN A 203 7.06 2.19 15.03
N ASP A 204 6.83 1.09 15.77
CA ASP A 204 7.75 -0.04 15.86
C ASP A 204 7.04 -1.39 15.57
N THR A 205 7.16 -2.36 16.47
CA THR A 205 6.48 -3.64 16.40
C THR A 205 5.01 -3.46 16.77
N PHE A 206 4.13 -3.97 15.92
CA PHE A 206 2.70 -4.02 16.23
C PHE A 206 2.44 -4.79 17.53
N MET A 207 1.87 -4.12 18.53
CA MET A 207 1.52 -4.70 19.81
C MET A 207 0.03 -5.06 19.82
N ASN A 208 -0.27 -6.36 19.82
CA ASN A 208 -1.65 -6.83 19.79
C ASN A 208 -2.37 -6.48 21.11
N GLY A 209 -3.25 -5.49 21.07
CA GLY A 209 -4.09 -5.08 22.19
C GLY A 209 -5.51 -5.64 22.12
N TRP A 210 -6.01 -5.93 20.93
CA TRP A 210 -7.28 -6.61 20.70
C TRP A 210 -7.25 -7.35 19.35
N VAL A 211 -7.99 -8.46 19.23
CA VAL A 211 -8.04 -9.27 18.02
C VAL A 211 -9.37 -10.00 17.84
N ALA A 212 -9.80 -10.15 16.60
CA ALA A 212 -10.86 -11.07 16.21
C ALA A 212 -10.52 -11.81 14.91
N TYR A 213 -10.95 -13.06 14.81
CA TYR A 213 -10.72 -13.89 13.63
C TYR A 213 -11.81 -14.93 13.45
N ARG A 214 -12.01 -15.36 12.20
CA ARG A 214 -12.91 -16.46 11.85
C ARG A 214 -12.19 -17.78 12.08
N THR A 215 -12.94 -18.77 12.55
CA THR A 215 -12.49 -20.17 12.63
C THR A 215 -13.38 -21.06 11.80
N ARG A 216 -12.99 -22.32 11.63
CA ARG A 216 -13.86 -23.30 10.96
C ARG A 216 -15.22 -23.48 11.67
N LYS A 217 -15.24 -23.31 13.00
CA LYS A 217 -16.42 -23.49 13.85
C LYS A 217 -17.22 -22.19 14.02
N GLU A 218 -16.53 -21.08 14.28
CA GLU A 218 -17.13 -19.76 14.45
C GLU A 218 -16.83 -18.90 13.22
N ARG A 219 -17.85 -18.70 12.40
CA ARG A 219 -17.73 -17.94 11.14
C ARG A 219 -18.07 -16.47 11.30
N LYS A 220 -18.66 -16.05 12.42
CA LYS A 220 -19.00 -14.65 12.66
C LYS A 220 -17.75 -13.87 13.05
N LEU A 221 -17.49 -12.78 12.33
CA LEU A 221 -16.46 -11.81 12.68
C LEU A 221 -17.12 -10.61 13.39
N PRO A 222 -16.74 -10.29 14.64
CA PRO A 222 -17.06 -9.00 15.25
C PRO A 222 -16.48 -7.86 14.42
N LEU A 223 -17.30 -6.85 14.12
CA LEU A 223 -16.89 -5.66 13.37
C LEU A 223 -16.61 -4.46 14.27
N ALA A 224 -16.70 -4.64 15.58
CA ALA A 224 -16.32 -3.66 16.58
C ALA A 224 -15.47 -4.36 17.64
N SER A 225 -14.48 -3.65 18.17
CA SER A 225 -13.67 -4.11 19.28
C SER A 225 -14.45 -4.07 20.59
N ASP A 226 -13.93 -4.75 21.61
CA ASP A 226 -14.26 -4.38 22.98
C ASP A 226 -13.68 -2.98 23.28
N ALA A 227 -14.27 -2.30 24.27
CA ALA A 227 -13.80 -0.98 24.67
C ALA A 227 -12.45 -1.07 25.39
N ASN A 228 -11.44 -0.34 24.91
CA ASN A 228 -10.18 -0.14 25.60
C ASN A 228 -10.26 1.08 26.53
N VAL A 229 -9.82 0.94 27.77
CA VAL A 229 -9.80 2.03 28.76
C VAL A 229 -8.38 2.58 28.87
N TYR A 230 -8.19 3.87 28.62
CA TYR A 230 -6.90 4.52 28.84
C TYR A 230 -6.78 5.04 30.28
N ASP A 231 -5.63 4.80 30.90
CA ASP A 231 -5.36 5.28 32.26
C ASP A 231 -5.19 6.80 32.32
N LYS A 232 -4.57 7.38 31.28
CA LYS A 232 -4.23 8.81 31.19
C LYS A 232 -4.89 9.45 29.97
N PRO A 233 -5.27 10.73 30.04
CA PRO A 233 -5.58 11.49 28.85
C PRO A 233 -4.32 11.74 28.02
N GLY A 234 -4.49 11.96 26.73
CA GLY A 234 -3.40 12.27 25.82
C GLY A 234 -3.68 11.85 24.38
N LYS A 235 -2.70 12.17 23.51
CA LYS A 235 -2.71 11.74 22.12
C LYS A 235 -2.17 10.33 22.01
N TYR A 236 -2.92 9.47 21.35
CA TYR A 236 -2.58 8.09 21.08
C TYR A 236 -2.65 7.81 19.58
N THR A 237 -1.81 6.89 19.15
CA THR A 237 -1.77 6.38 17.79
C THR A 237 -2.36 4.98 17.79
N ILE A 238 -3.53 4.80 17.18
CA ILE A 238 -4.18 3.49 17.05
C ILE A 238 -3.82 2.92 15.68
N MET A 239 -3.32 1.69 15.65
CA MET A 239 -3.11 0.96 14.39
C MET A 239 -4.11 -0.18 14.27
N VAL A 240 -4.82 -0.23 13.14
CA VAL A 240 -5.74 -1.30 12.79
C VAL A 240 -5.11 -2.14 11.70
N LYS A 241 -5.09 -3.45 11.88
CA LYS A 241 -4.61 -4.42 10.90
C LYS A 241 -5.74 -5.36 10.51
N VAL A 242 -5.95 -5.55 9.22
CA VAL A 242 -6.91 -6.50 8.62
C VAL A 242 -6.11 -7.51 7.80
N VAL A 243 -6.49 -8.77 7.85
CA VAL A 243 -6.00 -9.83 6.97
C VAL A 243 -7.18 -10.42 6.22
N ASP A 244 -7.10 -10.40 4.90
CA ASP A 244 -8.16 -10.89 4.03
C ASP A 244 -8.12 -12.41 3.81
N ILE A 245 -9.11 -12.92 3.08
CA ILE A 245 -9.25 -14.34 2.72
C ILE A 245 -8.10 -14.91 1.87
N PHE A 246 -7.24 -14.05 1.30
CA PHE A 246 -6.03 -14.44 0.60
C PHE A 246 -4.79 -14.42 1.51
N GLY A 247 -4.95 -13.96 2.74
CA GLY A 247 -3.87 -13.83 3.71
C GLY A 247 -3.06 -12.54 3.55
N ASN A 248 -3.50 -11.60 2.71
CA ASN A 248 -2.82 -10.31 2.58
C ASN A 248 -3.21 -9.38 3.71
N ASP A 249 -2.23 -8.64 4.24
CA ASP A 249 -2.47 -7.68 5.30
C ASP A 249 -2.66 -6.26 4.78
N THR A 250 -3.63 -5.56 5.38
CA THR A 250 -3.89 -4.12 5.18
C THR A 250 -3.84 -3.46 6.55
N SER A 251 -3.03 -2.41 6.70
CA SER A 251 -2.92 -1.69 7.97
C SER A 251 -3.16 -0.19 7.80
N GLN A 252 -3.83 0.42 8.77
CA GLN A 252 -4.06 1.86 8.84
C GLN A 252 -3.80 2.40 10.24
N ILE A 253 -3.33 3.65 10.31
CA ILE A 253 -3.05 4.36 11.55
C ILE A 253 -4.02 5.52 11.71
N PHE A 254 -4.47 5.73 12.94
CA PHE A 254 -5.38 6.80 13.32
C PHE A 254 -4.85 7.51 14.56
N GLN A 255 -4.87 8.84 14.55
CA GLN A 255 -4.60 9.63 15.74
C GLN A 255 -5.90 9.86 16.52
N THR A 256 -5.85 9.66 17.83
CA THR A 256 -6.98 9.94 18.72
C THR A 256 -6.50 10.75 19.92
N ASP A 257 -7.27 11.76 20.32
CA ASP A 257 -7.00 12.56 21.52
C ASP A 257 -7.98 12.15 22.62
N VAL A 258 -7.49 11.34 23.57
CA VAL A 258 -8.29 10.77 24.65
C VAL A 258 -8.37 11.77 25.80
N LYS A 259 -9.59 12.14 26.19
CA LYS A 259 -9.88 13.16 27.22
C LYS A 259 -10.16 12.57 28.60
#